data_AF-A0A1Y4WHL4-F1
#
_entry.id   AF-A0A1Y4WHL4-F1
#
_cell.length_a   1.000
_cell.length_b   1.000
_cell.length_c   1.000
_cell.angle_alpha   90.00
_cell.angle_beta   90.00
_cell.angle_gamma   90.00
#
_symmetry.space_group_name_H-M   'P 1'
#
loop_
_entity.id
_entity.type
_entity.pdbx_description
1 polymer ?
#
loop_
_entity_poly.entity_id
_entity_poly.type
_entity_poly.pdbx_seq_one_letter_code
_entity_poly.pdbx_strand_id
1 'polypeptide(L)'
;MDMSQITCGVVRDLLPLYVDGCCGADSRRLVEEHLAGCPDCRRARADMAGELPPAEGAPVPEAEPARAMKTGLKKLRRRWALSLLAVLLIPLLGWLTWNQVHGTGPCFTNFHERMLADGFVRTLAAGDYEGAFHRLELDELYQDFSGDSRLDRADLSDFESRAQAFFLDSARALEEAGGITSWRYLSIQRTGSGYTVQYAVTTGGQDYSLSVDASDSGVRHFSGGSGYIPEPDPLRALSLWSESLWQDYAGCYLDPETGRYVWEEE
;
A
#
# COMPACT_ATOMS: atom_id res chain seq x y z
N MET A 1 37.49 -33.57 -13.14
CA MET A 1 37.63 -32.38 -12.28
C MET A 1 36.85 -32.68 -11.02
N ASP A 2 37.57 -32.66 -9.90
CA ASP A 2 37.24 -33.26 -8.61
C ASP A 2 36.13 -32.46 -7.88
N MET A 3 35.15 -33.16 -7.32
CA MET A 3 33.95 -32.54 -6.73
C MET A 3 34.27 -32.16 -5.28
N SER A 4 34.68 -30.90 -5.09
CA SER A 4 34.45 -30.12 -3.87
C SER A 4 35.12 -30.59 -2.56
N GLN A 5 36.45 -30.72 -2.54
CA GLN A 5 37.23 -30.73 -1.29
C GLN A 5 37.25 -29.31 -0.67
N ILE A 6 36.16 -28.93 0.02
CA ILE A 6 36.16 -27.69 0.82
C ILE A 6 37.23 -27.79 1.92
N THR A 7 37.95 -26.71 2.16
CA THR A 7 39.07 -26.71 3.11
C THR A 7 38.58 -26.71 4.55
N CYS A 8 39.39 -27.24 5.47
CA CYS A 8 39.09 -27.20 6.90
C CYS A 8 38.83 -25.78 7.43
N GLY A 9 39.46 -24.75 6.83
CA GLY A 9 39.23 -23.34 7.19
C GLY A 9 37.78 -22.92 6.92
N VAL A 10 37.30 -23.16 5.71
CA VAL A 10 35.90 -22.85 5.33
C VAL A 10 34.91 -23.63 6.19
N VAL A 11 35.20 -24.90 6.50
CA VAL A 11 34.34 -25.72 7.36
C VAL A 11 34.32 -25.17 8.78
N ARG A 12 35.46 -24.75 9.33
CA ARG A 12 35.55 -24.14 10.67
C ARG A 12 34.79 -22.83 10.77
N ASP A 13 34.80 -22.01 9.72
CA ASP A 13 34.01 -20.77 9.68
C ASP A 13 32.50 -21.05 9.62
N LEU A 14 32.10 -22.15 8.97
CA LEU A 14 30.70 -22.59 8.88
C LEU A 14 30.22 -23.41 10.08
N LEU A 15 31.13 -23.96 10.90
CA LEU A 15 30.79 -24.83 12.02
C LEU A 15 29.85 -24.18 13.05
N PRO A 16 30.04 -22.92 13.48
CA PRO A 16 29.11 -22.25 14.39
C PRO A 16 27.69 -22.20 13.82
N LEU A 17 27.55 -21.81 12.55
CA LEU A 17 26.26 -21.74 11.85
C LEU A 17 25.63 -23.12 11.64
N TYR A 18 26.46 -24.14 11.44
CA TYR A 18 26.03 -25.54 11.32
C TYR A 18 25.50 -26.08 12.66
N VAL A 19 26.22 -25.83 13.76
CA VAL A 19 25.80 -26.20 15.13
C VAL A 19 24.52 -25.47 15.55
N ASP A 20 24.38 -24.19 15.17
CA ASP A 20 23.18 -23.38 15.43
C ASP A 20 22.00 -23.71 14.50
N GLY A 21 22.20 -24.56 13.50
CA GLY A 21 21.17 -24.99 12.55
C GLY A 21 20.77 -23.94 11.51
N CYS A 22 21.57 -22.87 11.38
CA CYS A 22 21.33 -21.72 10.49
C CYS A 22 21.90 -21.91 9.07
N CYS A 23 22.62 -23.01 8.81
CA CYS A 23 23.07 -23.34 7.45
C CYS A 23 21.91 -23.76 6.54
N GLY A 24 21.91 -23.23 5.31
CA GLY A 24 21.07 -23.73 4.21
C GLY A 24 21.42 -25.17 3.82
N ALA A 25 20.54 -25.82 3.04
CA ALA A 25 20.64 -27.25 2.73
C ALA A 25 21.97 -27.63 2.03
N ASP A 26 22.42 -26.82 1.07
CA ASP A 26 23.65 -27.09 0.32
C ASP A 26 24.90 -26.94 1.19
N SER A 27 24.98 -25.86 1.98
CA SER A 27 26.07 -25.64 2.94
C SER A 27 26.12 -26.72 4.02
N ARG A 28 24.95 -27.22 4.45
CA ARG A 28 24.85 -28.30 5.43
C ARG A 28 25.41 -29.60 4.90
N ARG A 29 25.03 -30.00 3.68
CA ARG A 29 25.53 -31.22 3.04
C ARG A 29 27.05 -31.19 2.86
N LEU A 30 27.58 -30.03 2.45
CA LEU A 30 29.02 -29.79 2.29
C LEU A 30 29.79 -29.96 3.60
N VAL A 31 29.28 -29.39 4.70
CA VAL A 31 29.89 -29.55 6.03
C VAL A 31 29.81 -31.01 6.52
N GLU A 32 28.70 -31.70 6.28
CA GLU A 32 28.52 -33.12 6.65
C GLU A 32 29.48 -34.06 5.91
N GLU A 33 29.65 -33.86 4.60
CA GLU A 33 30.59 -34.62 3.78
C GLU A 33 32.04 -34.44 4.28
N HIS A 34 32.44 -33.21 4.63
CA HIS A 34 33.76 -32.96 5.19
C HIS A 34 33.95 -33.53 6.60
N LEU A 35 32.92 -33.43 7.46
CA LEU A 35 32.95 -34.00 8.80
C LEU A 35 33.01 -35.54 8.79
N ALA A 36 32.55 -36.21 7.73
CA ALA A 36 32.73 -37.65 7.57
C ALA A 36 34.22 -38.02 7.38
N GLY A 37 34.98 -37.19 6.67
CA GLY A 37 36.40 -37.44 6.36
C GLY A 37 37.41 -36.85 7.34
N CYS A 38 37.08 -35.78 8.08
CA CYS A 38 38.06 -35.00 8.84
C CYS A 38 37.90 -35.09 10.38
N PRO A 39 38.79 -35.80 11.10
CA PRO A 39 38.72 -35.93 12.55
C PRO A 39 38.94 -34.61 13.30
N ASP A 40 39.76 -33.70 12.78
CA ASP A 40 40.03 -32.40 13.42
C ASP A 40 38.80 -31.48 13.41
N CYS A 41 38.06 -31.47 12.30
CA CYS A 41 36.82 -30.71 12.19
C CYS A 41 35.69 -31.35 13.05
N ARG A 42 35.68 -32.68 13.22
CA ARG A 42 34.78 -33.36 14.17
C ARG A 42 35.08 -32.95 15.61
N ARG A 43 36.35 -32.87 15.98
CA ARG A 43 36.77 -32.43 17.32
C ARG A 43 36.38 -30.97 17.56
N ALA A 44 36.65 -30.08 16.61
CA ALA A 44 36.24 -28.68 16.70
C ALA A 44 34.72 -28.52 16.82
N ARG A 45 33.93 -29.33 16.10
CA ARG A 45 32.47 -29.38 16.27
C ARG A 45 32.06 -29.84 17.67
N ALA A 46 32.68 -30.90 18.19
CA ALA A 46 32.38 -31.46 19.51
C ALA A 46 32.71 -30.47 20.64
N ASP A 47 33.86 -29.79 20.54
CA ASP A 47 34.29 -28.74 21.47
C ASP A 47 33.29 -27.57 21.49
N MET A 48 32.76 -27.18 20.32
CA MET A 48 31.72 -26.14 20.18
C MET A 48 30.34 -26.60 20.66
N ALA A 49 30.02 -27.89 20.54
CA ALA A 49 28.77 -28.49 21.00
C ALA A 49 28.76 -28.81 22.51
N GLY A 50 29.90 -28.65 23.19
CA GLY A 50 30.06 -28.93 24.62
C GLY A 50 30.10 -30.42 24.96
N GLU A 51 30.41 -31.28 23.99
CA GLU A 51 30.53 -32.73 24.19
C GLU A 51 31.96 -33.07 24.67
N LEU A 52 32.15 -33.16 25.99
CA LEU A 52 33.39 -33.68 26.58
C LEU A 52 33.56 -35.17 26.24
N PRO A 53 34.80 -35.66 26.00
CA PRO A 53 35.02 -37.08 25.72
C PRO A 53 34.68 -37.94 26.96
N PRO A 54 34.17 -39.17 26.79
CA PRO A 54 33.64 -39.95 27.89
C PRO A 54 34.77 -40.41 28.81
N ALA A 55 34.70 -40.04 30.09
CA ALA A 55 35.45 -40.71 31.14
C ALA A 55 34.77 -42.06 31.43
N GLU A 56 35.51 -43.14 31.27
CA GLU A 56 35.06 -44.50 31.52
C GLU A 56 34.68 -44.67 33.01
N GLY A 57 33.41 -45.02 33.25
CA GLY A 57 32.98 -45.70 34.48
C GLY A 57 32.21 -44.87 35.51
N ALA A 58 30.94 -44.58 35.27
CA ALA A 58 29.83 -44.60 36.26
C ALA A 58 28.50 -44.22 35.56
N PRO A 59 27.33 -44.74 36.00
CA PRO A 59 26.05 -44.38 35.38
C PRO A 59 25.59 -43.00 35.89
N VAL A 60 25.44 -42.02 34.99
CA VAL A 60 24.83 -40.72 35.30
C VAL A 60 23.66 -40.46 34.32
N PRO A 61 22.46 -40.15 34.81
CA PRO A 61 21.26 -39.99 33.98
C PRO A 61 21.12 -38.54 33.54
N GLU A 62 21.34 -38.15 32.28
CA GLU A 62 21.16 -36.74 31.91
C GLU A 62 20.90 -36.48 30.41
N ALA A 63 19.73 -36.92 29.93
CA ALA A 63 19.15 -36.48 28.64
C ALA A 63 18.05 -35.41 28.79
N GLU A 64 17.77 -34.96 30.02
CA GLU A 64 16.72 -34.00 30.36
C GLU A 64 17.08 -32.50 30.21
N PRO A 65 18.31 -32.02 30.51
CA PRO A 65 18.55 -30.58 30.63
C PRO A 65 18.55 -29.85 29.27
N ALA A 66 19.04 -30.49 28.21
CA ALA A 66 19.12 -29.88 26.88
C ALA A 66 17.73 -29.69 26.21
N ARG A 67 16.78 -30.61 26.43
CA ARG A 67 15.39 -30.48 25.93
C ARG A 67 14.58 -29.51 26.79
N ALA A 68 14.79 -29.49 28.10
CA ALA A 68 14.18 -28.53 29.03
C ALA A 68 14.64 -27.09 28.73
N MET A 69 15.93 -26.88 28.42
CA MET A 69 16.47 -25.57 28.08
C MET A 69 15.94 -25.07 26.73
N LYS A 70 15.91 -25.91 25.68
CA LYS A 70 15.34 -25.52 24.37
C LYS A 70 13.85 -25.18 24.45
N THR A 71 13.08 -25.87 25.29
CA THR A 71 11.66 -25.54 25.53
C THR A 71 11.48 -24.30 26.40
N GLY A 72 12.37 -24.07 27.37
CA GLY A 72 12.43 -22.84 28.18
C GLY A 72 12.72 -21.59 27.34
N LEU A 73 13.74 -21.64 26.48
CA LEU A 73 14.07 -20.54 25.57
C LEU A 73 12.94 -20.26 24.56
N LYS A 74 12.25 -21.29 24.06
CA LYS A 74 11.07 -21.11 23.19
C LYS A 74 9.90 -20.44 23.93
N LYS A 75 9.61 -20.86 25.17
CA LYS A 75 8.58 -20.23 26.03
C LYS A 75 8.92 -18.79 26.35
N LEU A 76 10.20 -18.51 26.63
CA LEU A 76 10.70 -17.16 26.85
C LEU A 76 10.56 -16.34 25.56
N ARG A 77 11.16 -16.75 24.43
CA ARG A 77 11.01 -16.05 23.14
C ARG A 77 9.55 -15.77 22.76
N ARG A 78 8.62 -16.72 23.01
CA ARG A 78 7.18 -16.51 22.79
C ARG A 78 6.60 -15.42 23.71
N ARG A 79 6.98 -15.39 24.99
CA ARG A 79 6.57 -14.32 25.92
C ARG A 79 7.09 -12.96 25.47
N TRP A 80 8.37 -12.87 25.09
CA TRP A 80 8.96 -11.62 24.61
C TRP A 80 8.35 -11.18 23.28
N ALA A 81 8.07 -12.11 22.36
CA ALA A 81 7.37 -11.81 21.12
C ALA A 81 5.94 -11.32 21.36
N LEU A 82 5.19 -11.94 22.29
CA LEU A 82 3.85 -11.49 22.67
C LEU A 82 3.90 -10.12 23.36
N SER A 83 4.89 -9.89 24.23
CA SER A 83 5.09 -8.60 24.87
C SER A 83 5.44 -7.51 23.85
N LEU A 84 6.33 -7.79 22.89
CA LEU A 84 6.65 -6.86 21.81
C LEU A 84 5.43 -6.57 20.92
N LEU A 85 4.66 -7.61 20.58
CA LEU A 85 3.43 -7.45 19.82
C LEU A 85 2.41 -6.59 20.58
N ALA A 86 2.25 -6.80 21.88
CA ALA A 86 1.35 -6.00 22.72
C ALA A 86 1.80 -4.54 22.79
N VAL A 87 3.11 -4.29 22.94
CA VAL A 87 3.69 -2.93 22.95
C VAL A 87 3.46 -2.21 21.63
N LEU A 88 3.38 -2.91 20.50
CA LEU A 88 3.09 -2.33 19.19
C LEU A 88 1.57 -2.13 18.97
N LEU A 89 0.76 -3.14 19.27
CA LEU A 89 -0.67 -3.15 18.94
C LEU A 89 -1.51 -2.30 19.89
N ILE A 90 -1.24 -2.32 21.21
CA ILE A 90 -2.06 -1.59 22.19
C ILE A 90 -2.08 -0.07 21.92
N PRO A 91 -0.94 0.62 21.70
CA PRO A 91 -0.98 2.04 21.38
C PRO A 91 -1.66 2.32 20.04
N LEU A 92 -1.43 1.49 19.02
CA LEU A 92 -2.10 1.62 17.71
C LEU A 92 -3.63 1.50 17.84
N LEU A 93 -4.11 0.46 18.52
CA LEU A 93 -5.53 0.23 18.74
C LEU A 93 -6.14 1.33 19.62
N GLY A 94 -5.41 1.78 20.65
CA GLY A 94 -5.82 2.91 21.49
C GLY A 94 -5.97 4.20 20.69
N TRP A 95 -5.02 4.50 19.80
CA TRP A 95 -5.07 5.65 18.91
C TRP A 95 -6.24 5.57 17.91
N LEU A 96 -6.44 4.42 17.26
CA LEU A 96 -7.57 4.20 16.34
C LEU A 96 -8.93 4.30 17.07
N THR A 97 -9.01 3.81 18.31
CA THR A 97 -10.22 3.93 19.14
C THR A 97 -10.49 5.38 19.53
N TRP A 98 -9.45 6.13 19.92
CA TRP A 98 -9.57 7.56 20.21
C TRP A 98 -10.10 8.34 19.01
N ASN A 99 -9.52 8.08 17.83
CA ASN A 99 -9.91 8.68 16.56
C ASN A 99 -11.36 8.34 16.19
N GLN A 100 -11.80 7.09 16.39
CA GLN A 100 -13.19 6.66 16.18
C GLN A 100 -14.17 7.45 17.04
N VAL A 101 -13.86 7.65 18.33
CA VAL A 101 -14.75 8.33 19.28
C VAL A 101 -14.83 9.83 19.02
N HIS A 102 -13.73 10.44 18.62
CA HIS A 102 -13.66 11.89 18.40
C HIS A 102 -13.96 12.30 16.95
N GLY A 103 -14.14 11.34 16.04
CA GLY A 103 -14.35 11.61 14.62
C GLY A 103 -13.15 12.31 13.97
N THR A 104 -11.94 12.05 14.46
CA THR A 104 -10.72 12.72 13.98
C THR A 104 -9.78 11.70 13.36
N GLY A 105 -9.35 11.94 12.12
CA GLY A 105 -8.30 11.15 11.49
C GLY A 105 -8.67 9.70 11.14
N PRO A 106 -7.66 8.85 10.85
CA PRO A 106 -7.86 7.43 10.53
C PRO A 106 -8.42 6.63 11.71
N CYS A 107 -9.42 5.81 11.47
CA CYS A 107 -10.05 4.92 12.43
C CYS A 107 -10.41 3.56 11.79
N PHE A 108 -11.03 2.65 12.56
CA PHE A 108 -11.31 1.29 12.09
C PHE A 108 -12.24 1.24 10.87
N THR A 109 -13.13 2.22 10.74
CA THR A 109 -14.18 2.21 9.73
C THR A 109 -13.86 3.02 8.48
N ASN A 110 -12.71 3.70 8.41
CA ASN A 110 -12.37 4.60 7.30
C ASN A 110 -10.96 4.36 6.72
N PHE A 111 -10.24 3.37 7.25
CA PHE A 111 -8.85 3.13 6.89
C PHE A 111 -8.71 2.68 5.42
N HIS A 112 -9.64 1.88 4.93
CA HIS A 112 -9.65 1.38 3.55
C HIS A 112 -9.90 2.51 2.55
N GLU A 113 -10.93 3.32 2.79
CA GLU A 113 -11.32 4.47 1.99
C GLU A 113 -10.20 5.53 1.97
N ARG A 114 -9.53 5.71 3.12
CA ARG A 114 -8.32 6.54 3.20
C ARG A 114 -7.20 6.03 2.30
N MET A 115 -6.95 4.72 2.26
CA MET A 115 -5.93 4.13 1.39
C MET A 115 -6.28 4.27 -0.10
N LEU A 116 -7.56 4.10 -0.46
CA LEU A 116 -8.04 4.31 -1.84
C LEU A 116 -7.80 5.75 -2.30
N ALA A 117 -8.23 6.71 -1.48
CA ALA A 117 -8.00 8.12 -1.77
C ALA A 117 -6.50 8.47 -1.83
N ASP A 118 -5.68 7.94 -0.92
CA ASP A 118 -4.22 8.17 -0.95
C ASP A 118 -3.59 7.57 -2.21
N GLY A 119 -4.07 6.40 -2.64
CA GLY A 119 -3.65 5.77 -3.89
C GLY A 119 -3.94 6.67 -5.08
N PHE A 120 -5.15 7.21 -5.16
CA PHE A 120 -5.56 8.11 -6.24
C PHE A 120 -4.69 9.38 -6.30
N VAL A 121 -4.52 10.09 -5.18
CA VAL A 121 -3.70 11.31 -5.13
C VAL A 121 -2.23 11.03 -5.46
N ARG A 122 -1.67 9.93 -4.96
CA ARG A 122 -0.28 9.52 -5.28
C ARG A 122 -0.09 9.28 -6.76
N THR A 123 -1.08 8.68 -7.41
CA THR A 123 -1.02 8.37 -8.84
C THR A 123 -1.15 9.62 -9.70
N LEU A 124 -2.04 10.56 -9.33
CA LEU A 124 -2.08 11.90 -9.94
C LEU A 124 -0.75 12.63 -9.80
N ALA A 125 -0.15 12.60 -8.60
CA ALA A 125 1.14 13.26 -8.35
C ALA A 125 2.33 12.58 -9.04
N ALA A 126 2.19 11.31 -9.41
CA ALA A 126 3.17 10.61 -10.24
C ALA A 126 3.05 10.94 -11.73
N GLY A 127 2.03 11.71 -12.14
CA GLY A 127 1.71 11.97 -13.56
C GLY A 127 1.09 10.77 -14.28
N ASP A 128 0.70 9.73 -13.55
CA ASP A 128 0.07 8.52 -14.10
C ASP A 128 -1.46 8.72 -14.18
N TYR A 129 -1.92 9.60 -15.07
CA TYR A 129 -3.34 9.95 -15.14
C TYR A 129 -4.22 8.76 -15.57
N GLU A 130 -3.70 7.86 -16.41
CA GLU A 130 -4.39 6.63 -16.79
C GLU A 130 -4.59 5.70 -15.58
N GLY A 131 -3.54 5.48 -14.78
CA GLY A 131 -3.65 4.73 -13.53
C GLY A 131 -4.55 5.43 -12.50
N ALA A 132 -4.64 6.76 -12.50
CA ALA A 132 -5.55 7.49 -11.64
C ALA A 132 -7.02 7.26 -12.07
N PHE A 133 -7.30 7.27 -13.37
CA PHE A 133 -8.61 6.94 -13.92
C PHE A 133 -9.08 5.53 -13.52
N HIS A 134 -8.21 4.52 -13.60
CA HIS A 134 -8.54 3.15 -13.20
C HIS A 134 -8.83 2.96 -11.70
N ARG A 135 -8.61 3.98 -10.86
CA ARG A 135 -9.02 3.98 -9.45
C ARG A 135 -10.42 4.54 -9.23
N LEU A 136 -11.01 5.15 -10.26
CA LEU A 136 -12.37 5.68 -10.21
C LEU A 136 -13.39 4.55 -10.33
N GLU A 137 -14.45 4.65 -9.54
CA GLU A 137 -15.66 3.84 -9.68
C GLU A 137 -16.60 4.52 -10.67
N LEU A 138 -16.80 3.87 -11.82
CA LEU A 138 -17.64 4.43 -12.88
C LEU A 138 -19.09 3.97 -12.80
N ASP A 139 -19.41 2.95 -12.00
CA ASP A 139 -20.75 2.36 -11.95
C ASP A 139 -21.81 3.36 -11.51
N GLU A 140 -21.60 4.09 -10.41
CA GLU A 140 -22.54 5.14 -9.95
C GLU A 140 -22.70 6.23 -11.02
N LEU A 141 -21.60 6.68 -11.61
CA LEU A 141 -21.63 7.70 -12.67
C LEU A 141 -22.38 7.21 -13.92
N TYR A 142 -22.17 5.96 -14.32
CA TYR A 142 -22.89 5.34 -15.44
C TYR A 142 -24.38 5.24 -15.15
N GLN A 143 -24.77 4.87 -13.92
CA GLN A 143 -26.18 4.83 -13.52
C GLN A 143 -26.81 6.23 -13.52
N ASP A 144 -26.09 7.24 -13.05
CA ASP A 144 -26.54 8.64 -13.11
C ASP A 144 -26.78 9.09 -14.55
N PHE A 145 -25.86 8.75 -15.47
CA PHE A 145 -26.01 9.07 -16.90
C PHE A 145 -27.17 8.30 -17.54
N SER A 146 -27.28 7.00 -17.25
CA SER A 146 -28.34 6.14 -17.78
C SER A 146 -29.74 6.53 -17.28
N GLY A 147 -29.82 7.15 -16.10
CA GLY A 147 -31.06 7.66 -15.51
C GLY A 147 -31.41 9.09 -15.90
N ASP A 148 -30.52 9.81 -16.60
CA ASP A 148 -30.76 11.20 -16.99
C ASP A 148 -31.61 11.28 -18.26
N SER A 149 -32.84 11.76 -18.11
CA SER A 149 -33.76 11.98 -19.23
C SER A 149 -33.20 12.85 -20.38
N ARG A 150 -32.17 13.67 -20.11
CA ARG A 150 -31.48 14.49 -21.12
C ARG A 150 -30.60 13.65 -22.04
N LEU A 151 -30.25 12.43 -21.63
CA LEU A 151 -29.41 11.47 -22.34
C LEU A 151 -30.20 10.29 -22.92
N ASP A 152 -31.54 10.32 -22.91
CA ASP A 152 -32.39 9.21 -23.40
C ASP A 152 -32.10 8.78 -24.85
N ARG A 153 -31.55 9.69 -25.67
CA ARG A 153 -31.15 9.44 -27.07
C ARG A 153 -29.65 9.10 -27.22
N ALA A 154 -28.87 9.24 -26.17
CA ALA A 154 -27.43 9.00 -26.20
C ALA A 154 -27.14 7.49 -26.21
N ASP A 155 -26.21 7.09 -27.07
CA ASP A 155 -25.65 5.74 -27.03
C ASP A 155 -24.51 5.71 -26.01
N LEU A 156 -24.72 5.07 -24.87
CA LEU A 156 -23.73 4.92 -23.80
C LEU A 156 -22.85 3.67 -23.95
N SER A 157 -22.90 2.96 -25.09
CA SER A 157 -22.14 1.72 -25.28
C SER A 157 -20.62 1.90 -25.24
N ASP A 158 -20.13 3.13 -25.48
CA ASP A 158 -18.72 3.51 -25.43
C ASP A 158 -18.33 4.30 -24.17
N PHE A 159 -19.21 4.35 -23.17
CA PHE A 159 -19.08 5.20 -21.98
C PHE A 159 -17.73 5.13 -21.30
N GLU A 160 -17.21 3.94 -20.99
CA GLU A 160 -15.94 3.81 -20.27
C GLU A 160 -14.76 4.35 -21.08
N SER A 161 -14.74 4.08 -22.39
CA SER A 161 -13.67 4.57 -23.29
C SER A 161 -13.72 6.09 -23.42
N ARG A 162 -14.92 6.66 -23.50
CA ARG A 162 -15.11 8.11 -23.55
C ARG A 162 -14.81 8.79 -22.22
N ALA A 163 -15.22 8.20 -21.11
CA ALA A 163 -14.88 8.66 -19.76
C ALA A 163 -13.37 8.75 -19.58
N GLN A 164 -12.63 7.73 -20.02
CA GLN A 164 -11.16 7.76 -19.97
C GLN A 164 -10.59 8.89 -20.83
N ALA A 165 -11.08 9.05 -22.07
CA ALA A 165 -10.60 10.09 -22.98
C ALA A 165 -10.82 11.51 -22.41
N PHE A 166 -12.02 11.79 -21.88
CA PHE A 166 -12.35 13.09 -21.27
C PHE A 166 -11.55 13.35 -19.99
N PHE A 167 -11.35 12.34 -19.16
CA PHE A 167 -10.50 12.44 -17.96
C PHE A 167 -9.05 12.79 -18.33
N LEU A 168 -8.46 12.07 -19.28
CA LEU A 168 -7.09 12.29 -19.72
C LEU A 168 -6.91 13.64 -20.42
N ASP A 169 -7.89 14.08 -21.22
CA ASP A 169 -7.86 15.41 -21.85
C ASP A 169 -7.90 16.52 -20.80
N SER A 170 -8.78 16.38 -19.80
CA SER A 170 -8.91 17.34 -18.68
C SER A 170 -7.65 17.36 -17.80
N ALA A 171 -6.91 16.25 -17.72
CA ALA A 171 -5.65 16.17 -16.98
C ALA A 171 -4.50 16.96 -17.62
N ARG A 172 -4.58 17.29 -18.92
CA ARG A 172 -3.52 18.07 -19.61
C ARG A 172 -3.31 19.44 -19.00
N ALA A 173 -4.38 20.12 -18.55
CA ALA A 173 -4.24 21.40 -17.87
C ALA A 173 -3.41 21.29 -16.58
N LEU A 174 -3.57 20.19 -15.84
CA LEU A 174 -2.77 19.90 -14.65
C LEU A 174 -1.33 19.52 -15.02
N GLU A 175 -1.12 18.75 -16.09
CA GLU A 175 0.21 18.41 -16.59
C GLU A 175 0.99 19.65 -17.06
N GLU A 176 0.36 20.52 -17.85
CA GLU A 176 0.92 21.79 -18.34
C GLU A 176 1.23 22.76 -17.20
N ALA A 177 0.46 22.72 -16.10
CA ALA A 177 0.74 23.45 -14.87
C ALA A 177 1.90 22.86 -14.04
N GLY A 178 2.53 21.79 -14.52
CA GLY A 178 3.67 21.11 -13.88
C GLY A 178 3.27 19.97 -12.93
N GLY A 179 2.03 19.50 -12.99
CA GLY A 179 1.52 18.41 -12.17
C GLY A 179 1.38 18.77 -10.68
N ILE A 180 1.07 17.78 -9.85
CA ILE A 180 1.06 17.92 -8.39
C ILE A 180 2.48 17.73 -7.87
N THR A 181 3.08 18.77 -7.30
CA THR A 181 4.46 18.75 -6.80
C THR A 181 4.54 18.38 -5.31
N SER A 182 3.49 18.67 -4.54
CA SER A 182 3.35 18.20 -3.16
C SER A 182 1.89 18.03 -2.76
N TRP A 183 1.63 17.15 -1.80
CA TRP A 183 0.30 16.97 -1.20
C TRP A 183 0.39 16.64 0.28
N ARG A 184 -0.63 17.03 1.03
CA ARG A 184 -0.73 16.77 2.47
C ARG A 184 -2.17 16.48 2.85
N TYR A 185 -2.36 15.39 3.60
CA TYR A 185 -3.61 15.06 4.23
C TYR A 185 -4.09 16.15 5.19
N LEU A 186 -5.38 16.49 5.13
CA LEU A 186 -6.03 17.46 6.01
C LEU A 186 -7.02 16.79 6.94
N SER A 187 -8.01 16.09 6.39
CA SER A 187 -9.09 15.49 7.19
C SER A 187 -9.76 14.33 6.45
N ILE A 188 -10.52 13.53 7.20
CA ILE A 188 -11.43 12.52 6.66
C ILE A 188 -12.75 12.63 7.41
N GLN A 189 -13.86 12.62 6.67
CA GLN A 189 -15.20 12.78 7.23
C GLN A 189 -16.15 11.79 6.55
N ARG A 190 -17.14 11.31 7.28
CA ARG A 190 -18.14 10.38 6.74
C ARG A 190 -19.13 11.14 5.85
N THR A 191 -19.33 10.66 4.63
CA THR A 191 -20.20 11.28 3.63
C THR A 191 -21.04 10.21 2.94
N GLY A 192 -22.36 10.21 3.19
CA GLY A 192 -23.26 9.18 2.68
C GLY A 192 -22.89 7.77 3.19
N SER A 193 -22.67 6.85 2.25
CA SER A 193 -22.19 5.48 2.50
C SER A 193 -20.67 5.38 2.68
N GLY A 194 -19.89 6.38 2.24
CA GLY A 194 -18.43 6.36 2.24
C GLY A 194 -17.79 7.48 3.06
N TYR A 195 -16.60 7.92 2.63
CA TYR A 195 -15.84 8.99 3.27
C TYR A 195 -15.29 9.98 2.26
N THR A 196 -15.31 11.25 2.62
CA THR A 196 -14.58 12.33 1.93
C THR A 196 -13.25 12.55 2.61
N VAL A 197 -12.18 12.52 1.83
CA VAL A 197 -10.80 12.72 2.26
C VAL A 197 -10.29 14.02 1.66
N GLN A 198 -9.86 14.96 2.51
CA GLN A 198 -9.37 16.27 2.09
C GLN A 198 -7.84 16.34 2.10
N TYR A 199 -7.31 17.00 1.09
CA TYR A 199 -5.89 17.24 0.88
C TYR A 199 -5.63 18.71 0.55
N ALA A 200 -4.49 19.22 1.01
CA ALA A 200 -3.85 20.37 0.39
C ALA A 200 -2.91 19.83 -0.68
N VAL A 201 -2.99 20.35 -1.91
CA VAL A 201 -2.15 19.95 -3.03
C VAL A 201 -1.51 21.19 -3.65
N THR A 202 -0.27 21.06 -4.09
CA THR A 202 0.49 22.16 -4.69
C THR A 202 0.73 21.85 -6.16
N THR A 203 0.37 22.78 -7.05
CA THR A 203 0.63 22.72 -8.50
C THR A 203 0.92 24.13 -9.01
N GLY A 204 1.82 24.29 -9.97
CA GLY A 204 2.23 25.62 -10.47
C GLY A 204 2.78 26.58 -9.39
N GLY A 205 3.24 26.06 -8.24
CA GLY A 205 3.67 26.87 -7.09
C GLY A 205 2.53 27.50 -6.28
N GLN A 206 1.29 27.08 -6.50
CA GLN A 206 0.09 27.51 -5.76
C GLN A 206 -0.52 26.32 -5.01
N ASP A 207 -1.17 26.59 -3.87
CA ASP A 207 -1.86 25.59 -3.07
C ASP A 207 -3.36 25.57 -3.37
N TYR A 208 -3.90 24.37 -3.52
CA TYR A 208 -5.30 24.10 -3.80
C TYR A 208 -5.86 23.09 -2.79
N SER A 209 -7.17 23.08 -2.64
CA SER A 209 -7.87 22.01 -1.93
C SER A 209 -8.23 20.91 -2.91
N LEU A 210 -8.07 19.65 -2.51
CA LEU A 210 -8.55 18.48 -3.23
C LEU A 210 -9.35 17.60 -2.26
N SER A 211 -10.59 17.34 -2.59
CA SER A 211 -11.49 16.42 -1.90
C SER A 211 -11.63 15.16 -2.73
N VAL A 212 -11.52 13.99 -2.10
CA VAL A 212 -11.68 12.69 -2.75
C VAL A 212 -12.71 11.88 -1.98
N ASP A 213 -13.80 11.51 -2.64
CA ASP A 213 -14.87 10.70 -2.09
C ASP A 213 -14.61 9.24 -2.43
N ALA A 214 -14.37 8.43 -1.39
CA ALA A 214 -14.10 7.01 -1.52
C ALA A 214 -15.19 6.16 -0.84
N SER A 215 -15.47 5.01 -1.42
CA SER A 215 -16.35 3.98 -0.88
C SER A 215 -15.56 2.70 -0.59
N ASP A 216 -16.27 1.61 -0.28
CA ASP A 216 -15.68 0.28 -0.14
C ASP A 216 -15.11 -0.27 -1.46
N SER A 217 -15.61 0.16 -2.63
CA SER A 217 -15.19 -0.32 -3.94
C SER A 217 -14.08 0.50 -4.64
N GLY A 218 -13.82 1.75 -4.24
CA GLY A 218 -12.90 2.65 -4.96
C GLY A 218 -13.13 4.15 -4.69
N VAL A 219 -12.73 5.00 -5.66
CA VAL A 219 -12.95 6.45 -5.62
C VAL A 219 -14.16 6.81 -6.49
N ARG A 220 -15.23 7.30 -5.88
CA ARG A 220 -16.49 7.61 -6.61
C ARG A 220 -16.44 8.98 -7.27
N HIS A 221 -15.84 9.93 -6.60
CA HIS A 221 -15.78 11.31 -7.07
C HIS A 221 -14.57 12.02 -6.47
N PHE A 222 -14.11 13.09 -7.11
CA PHE A 222 -13.17 14.03 -6.53
C PHE A 222 -13.47 15.43 -7.04
N SER A 223 -13.17 16.41 -6.21
CA SER A 223 -13.28 17.83 -6.56
C SER A 223 -12.08 18.58 -6.01
N GLY A 224 -11.44 19.33 -6.89
CA GLY A 224 -10.25 20.12 -6.60
C GLY A 224 -10.38 21.52 -7.16
N GLY A 225 -9.72 22.46 -6.49
CA GLY A 225 -9.66 23.84 -6.93
C GLY A 225 -9.44 24.81 -5.79
N SER A 226 -9.24 26.07 -6.16
CA SER A 226 -9.15 27.18 -5.23
C SER A 226 -10.32 28.11 -5.51
N GLY A 227 -11.33 28.11 -4.62
CA GLY A 227 -12.54 28.94 -4.76
C GLY A 227 -12.32 30.46 -4.83
N TYR A 228 -11.07 30.91 -4.91
CA TYR A 228 -10.62 32.30 -4.97
C TYR A 228 -9.68 32.61 -6.14
N ILE A 229 -9.24 31.62 -6.93
CA ILE A 229 -8.31 31.85 -8.03
C ILE A 229 -9.10 32.03 -9.34
N PRO A 230 -8.93 33.17 -10.05
CA PRO A 230 -9.45 33.31 -11.41
C PRO A 230 -8.73 32.36 -12.36
N GLU A 231 -9.45 31.85 -13.36
CA GLU A 231 -8.94 30.86 -14.32
C GLU A 231 -7.61 31.28 -14.98
N PRO A 232 -6.75 30.28 -15.33
CA PRO A 232 -7.02 28.84 -15.29
C PRO A 232 -6.70 28.17 -13.94
N ASP A 233 -7.66 27.41 -13.42
CA ASP A 233 -7.48 26.51 -12.27
C ASP A 233 -7.34 25.06 -12.79
N PRO A 234 -6.10 24.50 -12.81
CA PRO A 234 -5.84 23.19 -13.42
C PRO A 234 -6.54 22.03 -12.71
N LEU A 235 -6.75 22.13 -11.39
CA LEU A 235 -7.44 21.09 -10.63
C LEU A 235 -8.95 21.16 -10.81
N ARG A 236 -9.49 22.37 -10.96
CA ARG A 236 -10.90 22.55 -11.33
C ARG A 236 -11.18 21.97 -12.71
N ALA A 237 -10.31 22.22 -13.70
CA ALA A 237 -10.44 21.64 -15.03
C ALA A 237 -10.50 20.10 -14.96
N LEU A 238 -9.55 19.47 -14.26
CA LEU A 238 -9.58 18.03 -14.04
C LEU A 238 -10.84 17.56 -13.31
N SER A 239 -11.36 18.31 -12.35
CA SER A 239 -12.56 17.93 -11.57
C SER A 239 -13.86 17.98 -12.36
N LEU A 240 -13.89 18.72 -13.48
CA LEU A 240 -15.05 18.88 -14.33
C LEU A 240 -15.09 17.86 -15.48
N TRP A 241 -14.17 16.89 -15.53
CA TRP A 241 -14.08 15.91 -16.62
C TRP A 241 -15.40 15.17 -16.90
N SER A 242 -16.13 14.77 -15.86
CA SER A 242 -17.40 14.04 -16.00
C SER A 242 -18.53 14.96 -16.45
N GLU A 243 -18.47 16.24 -16.09
CA GLU A 243 -19.40 17.26 -16.55
C GLU A 243 -19.17 17.57 -18.04
N SER A 244 -17.92 17.63 -18.49
CA SER A 244 -17.57 17.74 -19.91
C SER A 244 -18.02 16.51 -20.71
N LEU A 245 -17.86 15.31 -20.16
CA LEU A 245 -18.39 14.08 -20.77
C LEU A 245 -19.92 14.13 -20.90
N TRP A 246 -20.61 14.57 -19.83
CA TRP A 246 -22.05 14.72 -19.84
C TRP A 246 -22.52 15.72 -20.90
N GLN A 247 -21.88 16.89 -20.99
CA GLN A 247 -22.16 17.92 -21.99
C GLN A 247 -22.06 17.37 -23.43
N ASP A 248 -21.02 16.58 -23.70
CA ASP A 248 -20.85 15.97 -25.02
C ASP A 248 -21.96 14.95 -25.33
N TYR A 249 -22.31 14.05 -24.40
CA TYR A 249 -23.44 13.14 -24.59
C TYR A 249 -24.78 13.87 -24.74
N ALA A 250 -24.94 14.99 -24.03
CA ALA A 250 -26.15 15.79 -24.03
C ALA A 250 -26.29 16.69 -25.27
N GLY A 251 -25.22 16.86 -26.06
CA GLY A 251 -25.19 17.83 -27.16
C GLY A 251 -25.36 19.27 -26.67
N CYS A 252 -24.69 19.63 -25.58
CA CYS A 252 -24.74 20.99 -25.04
C CYS A 252 -23.37 21.45 -24.52
N TYR A 253 -23.25 22.74 -24.23
CA TYR A 253 -22.08 23.28 -23.53
C TYR A 253 -22.51 24.32 -22.49
N LEU A 254 -21.75 24.44 -21.41
CA LEU A 254 -21.94 25.51 -20.42
C LEU A 254 -21.32 26.81 -20.93
N ASP A 255 -22.15 27.82 -21.19
CA ASP A 255 -21.67 29.16 -21.55
C ASP A 255 -21.06 29.84 -20.30
N PRO A 256 -19.76 30.19 -20.32
CA PRO A 256 -19.07 30.79 -19.18
C PRO A 256 -19.54 32.23 -18.87
N GLU A 257 -20.09 32.95 -19.85
CA GLU A 257 -20.56 34.33 -19.66
C GLU A 257 -21.93 34.37 -18.97
N THR A 258 -22.83 33.47 -19.37
CA THR A 258 -24.20 33.44 -18.86
C THR A 258 -24.41 32.41 -17.73
N GLY A 259 -23.49 31.45 -17.57
CA GLY A 259 -23.60 30.36 -16.61
C GLY A 259 -24.76 29.40 -16.92
N ARG A 260 -25.17 29.30 -18.18
CA ARG A 260 -26.31 28.48 -18.63
C ARG A 260 -25.87 27.50 -19.70
N TYR A 261 -26.53 26.35 -19.75
CA TYR A 261 -26.35 25.39 -20.83
C TYR A 261 -26.97 25.90 -22.12
N VAL A 262 -26.19 25.89 -23.18
CA VAL A 262 -26.61 26.13 -24.56
C VAL A 262 -26.64 24.77 -25.24
N TRP A 263 -27.79 24.43 -25.82
CA TRP A 263 -28.04 23.15 -26.49
C TRP A 263 -27.77 23.32 -27.97
N GLU A 264 -27.05 22.39 -28.58
CA GLU A 264 -26.89 22.36 -30.02
C GLU A 264 -28.26 22.07 -30.65
N GLU A 265 -28.73 22.95 -31.53
CA GLU A 265 -29.98 22.71 -32.28
C GLU A 265 -29.75 21.56 -33.28
N GLU A 266 -30.58 20.51 -33.22
CA GLU A 266 -30.60 19.37 -34.17
C GLU A 266 -30.71 19.80 -35.64
#